data_AF-A0AA42ZKN8-F1
#
_entry.id   AF-A0AA42ZKN8-F1
#
_cell.length_a   1.000
_cell.length_b   1.000
_cell.length_c   1.000
_cell.angle_alpha   90.00
_cell.angle_beta   90.00
_cell.angle_gamma   90.00
#
_symmetry.space_group_name_H-M   'P 1'
#
loop_
_entity.id
_entity.type
_entity.pdbx_description
1 polymer ?
#
loop_
_entity_poly.entity_id
_entity_poly.type
_entity_poly.pdbx_seq_one_letter_code
_entity_poly.pdbx_strand_id
1 'polypeptide(L)'
;MGDWAATLGEPAPPVPARKPEVAEPAAKGEAAAKEQQAAATPATEGEKNQPAVGDLVGLDFAAVRLMLGAPALEEIQPPATVWAYNGSGCVLSVFFYPHVDGGNFRALTYDVKGAKQTADLPQRCFAELLQDESKAGTN
;
A
#
# COMPACT_ATOMS: atom_id res chain seq x y z
N MET A 1 -34.38 23.73 54.70
CA MET A 1 -32.99 23.35 54.32
C MET A 1 -33.17 22.24 53.28
N GLY A 2 -33.57 22.49 52.04
CA GLY A 2 -33.06 23.47 51.07
C GLY A 2 -31.82 22.86 50.40
N ASP A 3 -31.67 22.66 49.09
CA ASP A 3 -32.47 22.93 47.89
C ASP A 3 -31.94 21.98 46.80
N TRP A 4 -32.84 21.48 45.96
CA TRP A 4 -32.57 20.77 44.71
C TRP A 4 -32.27 21.82 43.62
N ALA A 5 -31.31 21.57 42.73
CA ALA A 5 -31.42 21.79 41.28
C ALA A 5 -30.08 22.12 40.59
N ALA A 6 -29.91 21.43 39.46
CA ALA A 6 -29.33 21.92 38.21
C ALA A 6 -27.81 22.13 38.15
N THR A 7 -27.10 21.04 37.85
CA THR A 7 -25.96 21.09 36.92
C THR A 7 -26.47 21.52 35.55
N LEU A 8 -26.40 22.81 35.26
CA LEU A 8 -26.65 23.34 33.92
C LEU A 8 -25.52 22.88 32.99
N GLY A 9 -25.91 22.20 31.92
CA GLY A 9 -25.03 21.62 30.91
C GLY A 9 -24.17 22.65 30.20
N GLU A 10 -22.96 22.22 29.87
CA GLU A 10 -22.01 22.93 29.01
C GLU A 10 -22.67 23.30 27.66
N PRO A 11 -22.46 24.50 27.11
CA PRO A 11 -22.98 24.86 25.80
C PRO A 11 -22.22 24.10 24.70
N ALA A 12 -22.96 23.43 23.82
CA ALA A 12 -22.43 22.79 22.62
C ALA A 12 -21.85 23.84 21.64
N PRO A 13 -20.78 23.52 20.89
CA PRO A 13 -20.21 24.43 19.90
C PRO A 13 -21.18 24.67 18.73
N PRO A 14 -21.17 25.87 18.12
CA PRO A 14 -22.02 26.16 16.97
C PRO A 14 -21.53 25.42 15.71
N VAL A 15 -22.42 24.64 15.10
CA VAL A 15 -22.20 24.00 13.80
C VAL A 15 -22.32 25.07 12.70
N PRO A 16 -21.35 25.22 11.78
CA PRO A 16 -21.47 26.15 10.66
C PRO A 16 -22.54 25.69 9.67
N ALA A 17 -23.47 26.61 9.33
CA ALA A 17 -24.55 26.37 8.38
C ALA A 17 -24.02 26.19 6.95
N ARG A 18 -24.37 25.09 6.29
CA ARG A 18 -24.27 24.91 4.83
C ARG A 18 -25.37 25.73 4.14
N LYS A 19 -25.04 26.43 3.05
CA LYS A 19 -26.01 26.96 2.08
C LYS A 19 -25.78 26.31 0.70
N PRO A 20 -26.83 25.90 -0.04
CA PRO A 20 -26.70 25.02 -1.21
C PRO A 20 -26.64 25.77 -2.56
N GLU A 21 -25.81 25.19 -3.45
CA GLU A 21 -26.01 24.78 -4.85
C GLU A 21 -26.18 25.80 -6.03
N VAL A 22 -25.43 25.44 -7.08
CA VAL A 22 -25.61 25.62 -8.54
C VAL A 22 -24.92 26.77 -9.26
N ALA A 23 -23.84 26.43 -9.98
CA ALA A 23 -23.64 26.86 -11.36
C ALA A 23 -22.83 25.79 -12.13
N GLU A 24 -23.52 25.03 -12.98
CA GLU A 24 -23.00 24.37 -14.19
C GLU A 24 -23.96 24.76 -15.33
N PRO A 25 -23.63 24.67 -16.64
CA PRO A 25 -22.40 24.17 -17.27
C PRO A 25 -21.88 25.04 -18.44
N ALA A 26 -20.66 24.77 -18.92
CA ALA A 26 -20.33 24.79 -20.36
C ALA A 26 -18.92 24.23 -20.62
N ALA A 27 -18.89 23.19 -21.43
CA ALA A 27 -17.69 22.53 -21.95
C ALA A 27 -16.88 23.43 -22.89
N LYS A 28 -15.55 23.29 -22.87
CA LYS A 28 -14.75 23.17 -24.09
C LYS A 28 -13.41 22.52 -23.77
N GLY A 29 -13.20 21.34 -24.34
CA GLY A 29 -11.88 20.74 -24.39
C GLY A 29 -10.98 21.51 -25.34
N GLU A 30 -9.68 21.45 -25.09
CA GLU A 30 -8.69 21.19 -26.14
C GLU A 30 -7.43 20.64 -25.48
N ALA A 31 -7.13 19.41 -25.87
CA ALA A 31 -5.92 18.69 -25.54
C ALA A 31 -4.72 19.32 -26.26
N ALA A 32 -3.57 19.39 -25.59
CA ALA A 32 -2.24 19.05 -26.12
C ALA A 32 -1.15 19.67 -25.24
N ALA A 33 -0.94 19.12 -24.04
CA ALA A 33 0.40 19.12 -23.45
C ALA A 33 1.05 17.79 -23.85
N LYS A 34 1.71 17.81 -25.01
CA LYS A 34 2.59 16.74 -25.46
C LYS A 34 3.83 16.78 -24.58
N GLU A 35 3.72 16.26 -23.37
CA GLU A 35 4.87 16.12 -22.48
C GLU A 35 5.80 15.07 -23.09
N GLN A 36 7.04 15.50 -23.27
CA GLN A 36 8.03 14.82 -24.07
C GLN A 36 8.25 13.41 -23.52
N GLN A 37 7.93 12.43 -24.35
CA GLN A 37 8.43 11.07 -24.24
C GLN A 37 9.95 11.14 -24.40
N ALA A 38 10.64 11.40 -23.29
CA ALA A 38 12.05 11.18 -23.16
C ALA A 38 12.30 9.72 -23.55
N ALA A 39 13.18 9.54 -24.51
CA ALA A 39 13.57 8.25 -25.04
C ALA A 39 14.03 7.33 -23.90
N ALA A 40 13.13 6.46 -23.45
CA ALA A 40 13.52 5.24 -22.77
C ALA A 40 14.10 4.35 -23.87
N THR A 41 15.43 4.24 -23.86
CA THR A 41 16.18 3.20 -24.55
C THR A 41 15.48 1.85 -24.37
N PRO A 42 15.38 1.01 -25.42
CA PRO A 42 14.74 -0.30 -25.31
C PRO A 42 15.56 -1.16 -24.35
N ALA A 43 15.12 -1.23 -23.09
CA ALA A 43 15.57 -2.25 -22.16
C ALA A 43 15.02 -3.58 -22.66
N THR A 44 15.91 -4.39 -23.25
CA THR A 44 15.82 -5.83 -23.50
C THR A 44 14.42 -6.41 -23.23
N GLU A 45 13.62 -6.40 -24.28
CA GLU A 45 12.36 -7.13 -24.37
C GLU A 45 12.69 -8.61 -24.56
N GLY A 46 13.00 -9.31 -23.47
CA GLY A 46 13.40 -10.72 -23.52
C GLY A 46 13.42 -11.45 -22.18
N GLU A 47 13.51 -10.75 -21.04
CA GLU A 47 13.66 -11.38 -19.71
C GLU A 47 12.55 -10.97 -18.71
N LYS A 48 11.46 -10.39 -19.20
CA LYS A 48 10.42 -9.70 -18.40
C LYS A 48 9.29 -10.58 -17.84
N ASN A 49 9.37 -11.91 -17.95
CA ASN A 49 8.23 -12.77 -17.56
C ASN A 49 8.31 -13.30 -16.12
N GLN A 50 9.29 -12.86 -15.33
CA GLN A 50 9.38 -13.21 -13.92
C GLN A 50 8.94 -12.01 -13.06
N PRO A 51 8.08 -12.22 -12.05
CA PRO A 51 7.71 -11.17 -11.11
C PRO A 51 8.95 -10.61 -10.42
N ALA A 52 9.01 -9.29 -10.27
CA ALA A 52 10.07 -8.59 -9.57
C ALA A 52 9.59 -8.17 -8.19
N VAL A 53 10.50 -8.09 -7.20
CA VAL A 53 10.13 -7.61 -5.84
C VAL A 53 9.52 -6.20 -5.84
N GLY A 54 9.83 -5.38 -6.86
CA GLY A 54 9.23 -4.06 -7.06
C GLY A 54 7.74 -4.10 -7.38
N ASP A 55 7.21 -5.22 -7.90
CA ASP A 55 5.80 -5.39 -8.25
C ASP A 55 4.90 -5.44 -7.02
N LEU A 56 5.46 -5.56 -5.81
CA LEU A 56 4.74 -5.45 -4.55
C LEU A 56 4.22 -4.02 -4.30
N VAL A 57 4.91 -3.00 -4.81
CA VAL A 57 4.55 -1.61 -4.57
C VAL A 57 3.25 -1.30 -5.31
N GLY A 58 2.27 -0.75 -4.58
CA GLY A 58 0.93 -0.44 -5.08
C GLY A 58 -0.07 -1.59 -4.92
N LEU A 59 0.33 -2.78 -4.47
CA LEU A 59 -0.61 -3.85 -4.16
C LEU A 59 -1.31 -3.60 -2.82
N ASP A 60 -2.57 -4.05 -2.70
CA ASP A 60 -3.25 -4.15 -1.41
C ASP A 60 -2.96 -5.49 -0.72
N PHE A 61 -3.46 -5.64 0.50
CA PHE A 61 -3.35 -6.86 1.29
C PHE A 61 -3.79 -8.13 0.54
N ALA A 62 -4.89 -8.06 -0.22
CA ALA A 62 -5.43 -9.23 -0.90
C ALA A 62 -4.52 -9.64 -2.06
N ALA A 63 -4.07 -8.66 -2.86
CA ALA A 63 -3.15 -8.90 -3.96
C ALA A 63 -1.78 -9.43 -3.48
N VAL A 64 -1.23 -8.90 -2.38
CA VAL A 64 0.01 -9.44 -1.80
C VAL A 64 -0.19 -10.85 -1.26
N ARG A 65 -1.31 -11.16 -0.58
CA ARG A 65 -1.60 -12.54 -0.14
C ARG A 65 -1.79 -13.51 -1.30
N LEU A 66 -2.37 -13.07 -2.41
CA LEU A 66 -2.52 -13.91 -3.59
C LEU A 66 -1.16 -14.26 -4.21
N MET A 67 -0.19 -13.36 -4.09
CA MET A 67 1.15 -13.51 -4.68
C MET A 67 2.13 -14.26 -3.76
N LEU A 68 2.16 -13.92 -2.47
CA LEU A 68 3.14 -14.39 -1.48
C LEU A 68 2.53 -15.25 -0.37
N GLY A 69 1.23 -15.49 -0.41
CA GLY A 69 0.54 -16.25 0.63
C GLY A 69 0.36 -15.50 1.94
N ALA A 70 0.14 -16.29 3.00
CA ALA A 70 -0.02 -15.77 4.34
C ALA A 70 1.35 -15.34 4.91
N PRO A 71 1.47 -14.11 5.47
CA PRO A 71 2.71 -13.69 6.10
C PRO A 71 2.98 -14.51 7.36
N ALA A 72 4.27 -14.66 7.70
CA ALA A 72 4.67 -15.28 8.95
C ALA A 72 4.37 -14.40 10.17
N LEU A 73 4.31 -13.08 9.97
CA LEU A 73 3.94 -12.09 10.99
C LEU A 73 3.14 -10.95 10.35
N GLU A 74 2.09 -10.53 11.02
CA GLU A 74 1.30 -9.33 10.70
C GLU A 74 1.26 -8.43 11.94
N GLU A 75 1.77 -7.20 11.81
CA GLU A 75 1.87 -6.26 12.91
C GLU A 75 1.35 -4.87 12.50
N ILE A 76 0.54 -4.25 13.34
CA ILE A 76 0.07 -2.88 13.14
C ILE A 76 1.08 -1.94 13.80
N GLN A 77 1.82 -1.17 12.98
CA GLN A 77 2.75 -0.14 13.42
C GLN A 77 2.30 1.22 12.86
N PRO A 78 1.39 1.95 13.53
CA PRO A 78 0.81 3.18 12.98
C PRO A 78 1.87 4.16 12.49
N PRO A 79 1.73 4.71 11.27
CA PRO A 79 0.56 4.64 10.39
C PRO A 79 0.51 3.43 9.44
N ALA A 80 1.43 2.48 9.58
CA ALA A 80 1.56 1.33 8.71
C ALA A 80 0.97 0.04 9.29
N THR A 81 0.72 -0.92 8.41
CA THR A 81 0.67 -2.36 8.74
C THR A 81 1.89 -3.01 8.11
N VAL A 82 2.63 -3.80 8.88
CA VAL A 82 3.86 -4.45 8.45
C VAL A 82 3.62 -5.95 8.40
N TRP A 83 3.88 -6.54 7.25
CA TRP A 83 3.87 -7.99 7.07
C TRP A 83 5.28 -8.50 6.86
N ALA A 84 5.66 -9.56 7.56
CA ALA A 84 6.96 -10.20 7.39
C ALA A 84 6.81 -11.62 6.85
N TYR A 85 7.63 -11.95 5.86
CA TYR A 85 7.72 -13.25 5.21
C TYR A 85 9.11 -13.83 5.46
N ASN A 86 9.16 -15.09 5.89
CA ASN A 86 10.42 -15.78 6.19
C ASN A 86 10.83 -16.65 5.00
N GLY A 87 11.93 -16.28 4.35
CA GLY A 87 12.67 -17.18 3.47
C GLY A 87 13.71 -17.99 4.24
N SER A 88 14.39 -18.91 3.56
CA SER A 88 15.42 -19.79 4.13
C SER A 88 16.63 -19.04 4.70
N GLY A 89 16.91 -17.84 4.20
CA GLY A 89 18.05 -17.02 4.65
C GLY A 89 17.79 -15.52 4.70
N CYS A 90 16.53 -15.11 4.59
CA CYS A 90 16.13 -13.71 4.55
C CYS A 90 14.72 -13.51 5.12
N VAL A 91 14.41 -12.27 5.49
CA VAL A 91 13.08 -11.82 5.86
C VAL A 91 12.70 -10.65 4.96
N LEU A 92 11.61 -10.80 4.23
CA LEU A 92 11.00 -9.73 3.42
C LEU A 92 9.90 -9.07 4.26
N SER A 93 10.04 -7.78 4.52
CA SER A 93 9.03 -6.97 5.20
C SER A 93 8.33 -6.08 4.19
N VAL A 94 6.99 -6.10 4.16
CA VAL A 94 6.15 -5.26 3.30
C VAL A 94 5.40 -4.26 4.17
N PHE A 95 5.47 -2.98 3.81
CA PHE A 95 4.91 -1.89 4.59
C PHE A 95 3.71 -1.29 3.86
N PHE A 96 2.54 -1.48 4.44
CA PHE A 96 1.27 -1.00 3.92
C PHE A 96 0.86 0.29 4.61
N TYR A 97 0.48 1.30 3.85
CA TYR A 97 0.00 2.59 4.35
C TYR A 97 -1.39 2.88 3.81
N PRO A 98 -2.21 3.66 4.55
CA PRO A 98 -3.51 4.09 4.05
C PRO A 98 -3.33 4.97 2.80
N HIS A 99 -4.11 4.68 1.77
CA HIS A 99 -4.16 5.49 0.56
C HIS A 99 -5.06 6.72 0.77
N VAL A 100 -4.74 7.80 0.06
CA VAL A 100 -5.36 9.13 0.25
C VAL A 100 -6.82 9.20 -0.20
N ASP A 101 -7.27 8.24 -1.00
CA ASP A 101 -8.66 8.08 -1.44
C ASP A 101 -9.58 7.49 -0.35
N GLY A 102 -9.04 7.19 0.83
CA GLY A 102 -9.83 7.12 2.06
C GLY A 102 -10.34 5.73 2.46
N GLY A 103 -9.72 4.64 2.01
CA GLY A 103 -10.11 3.33 2.55
C GLY A 103 -9.16 2.16 2.36
N ASN A 104 -8.26 2.19 1.38
CA ASN A 104 -7.45 1.03 1.04
C ASN A 104 -6.01 1.22 1.51
N PHE A 105 -5.45 0.18 2.13
CA PHE A 105 -4.02 0.13 2.39
C PHE A 105 -3.29 -0.35 1.14
N ARG A 106 -2.16 0.28 0.84
CA ARG A 106 -1.30 -0.05 -0.29
C ARG A 106 0.12 -0.23 0.21
N ALA A 107 0.80 -1.26 -0.29
CA ALA A 107 2.23 -1.42 -0.08
C ALA A 107 2.96 -0.25 -0.74
N LEU A 108 3.68 0.55 0.05
CA LEU A 108 4.46 1.67 -0.48
C LEU A 108 5.94 1.32 -0.58
N THR A 109 6.41 0.42 0.28
CA THR A 109 7.80 0.02 0.34
C THR A 109 7.94 -1.38 0.90
N TYR A 110 9.13 -1.93 0.71
CA TYR A 110 9.57 -3.19 1.29
C TYR A 110 10.99 -3.05 1.81
N ASP A 111 11.36 -3.92 2.73
CA ASP A 111 12.72 -4.07 3.25
C ASP A 111 13.10 -5.55 3.25
N VAL A 112 14.38 -5.85 3.01
CA VAL A 112 14.89 -7.22 3.07
C VAL A 112 16.09 -7.32 3.98
N LYS A 113 15.95 -8.17 4.99
CA LYS A 113 17.03 -8.48 5.93
C LYS A 113 17.54 -9.87 5.64
N GLY A 114 18.85 -10.01 5.50
CA GLY A 114 19.50 -11.31 5.35
C GLY A 114 20.87 -11.30 6.00
N ALA A 115 21.56 -12.45 6.00
CA ALA A 115 22.88 -12.58 6.61
C ALA A 115 23.94 -11.66 5.98
N LYS A 116 23.79 -11.33 4.68
CA LYS A 116 24.65 -10.39 3.94
C LYS A 116 23.78 -9.47 3.10
N GLN A 117 24.04 -8.17 3.20
CA GLN A 117 23.37 -7.16 2.40
C GLN A 117 24.07 -7.04 1.04
N THR A 118 23.38 -7.45 -0.01
CA THR A 118 23.84 -7.36 -1.41
C THR A 118 22.74 -6.73 -2.26
N ALA A 119 23.09 -6.12 -3.39
CA ALA A 119 22.12 -5.45 -4.26
C ALA A 119 21.02 -6.40 -4.81
N ASP A 120 21.34 -7.69 -4.91
CA ASP A 120 20.48 -8.73 -5.46
C ASP A 120 19.67 -9.49 -4.38
N LEU A 121 19.96 -9.23 -3.09
CA LEU A 121 19.26 -9.86 -1.97
C LEU A 121 17.74 -9.72 -2.07
N PRO A 122 17.16 -8.54 -2.41
CA PRO A 122 15.71 -8.41 -2.44
C PRO A 122 15.02 -9.29 -3.49
N GLN A 123 15.57 -9.32 -4.71
CA GLN A 123 15.01 -10.12 -5.80
C GLN A 123 15.13 -11.61 -5.51
N ARG A 124 16.28 -12.07 -5.00
CA ARG A 124 16.46 -13.47 -4.61
C ARG A 124 15.54 -13.90 -3.49
N CYS A 125 15.38 -13.08 -2.46
CA CYS A 125 14.49 -13.38 -1.35
C CYS A 125 13.04 -13.51 -1.83
N PHE A 126 12.60 -12.59 -2.68
CA PHE A 126 11.27 -12.59 -3.26
C PHE A 126 11.01 -13.81 -4.17
N ALA A 127 11.96 -14.13 -5.05
CA ALA A 127 11.85 -15.30 -5.94
C ALA A 127 11.75 -16.62 -5.15
N GLU A 128 12.44 -16.72 -4.01
CA GLU A 128 12.35 -17.88 -3.12
C GLU A 128 10.95 -18.01 -2.50
N LEU A 129 10.38 -16.91 -1.99
CA LEU A 129 9.05 -16.91 -1.41
C LEU A 129 7.98 -17.34 -2.43
N LEU A 130 8.08 -16.88 -3.68
CA LEU A 130 7.19 -17.32 -4.76
C LEU A 130 7.26 -18.82 -5.03
N GLN A 131 8.45 -19.41 -4.90
CA GLN A 131 8.65 -20.85 -5.07
C GLN A 131 8.06 -21.64 -3.89
N ASP A 132 8.16 -21.14 -2.66
CA ASP A 132 7.58 -21.77 -1.48
C ASP A 132 6.05 -21.83 -1.57
N GLU A 133 5.41 -20.73 -1.96
CA GLU A 133 3.96 -20.66 -2.18
C GLU A 133 3.49 -21.60 -3.29
N SER A 134 4.24 -21.67 -4.39
CA SER A 134 3.94 -22.59 -5.51
C SER A 134 3.97 -24.06 -5.05
N LYS A 135 4.87 -24.40 -4.12
CA LYS A 135 4.97 -25.75 -3.54
C LYS A 135 3.86 -26.02 -2.53
N ALA A 136 3.50 -25.03 -1.71
CA ALA A 136 2.45 -25.15 -0.69
C ALA A 136 1.06 -25.42 -1.29
N GLY A 137 0.78 -24.88 -2.49
CA GLY A 137 -0.48 -25.11 -3.21
C GLY A 137 -0.65 -26.49 -3.87
N THR A 138 0.33 -27.40 -3.76
CA THR A 138 0.30 -28.74 -4.40
C THR A 138 -0.02 -29.87 -3.40
N ASN A 139 -0.91 -29.63 -2.44
CA ASN A 139 -1.38 -30.64 -1.48
C ASN A 139 -2.90 -30.62 -1.32
#